data_AF-A0A436FRZ4-F1
#
_entry.id   AF-A0A436FRZ4-F1
#
_cell.length_a   1.000
_cell.length_b   1.000
_cell.length_c   1.000
_cell.angle_alpha   90.00
_cell.angle_beta   90.00
_cell.angle_gamma   90.00
#
_symmetry.space_group_name_H-M   'P 1'
#
loop_
_entity.id
_entity.type
_entity.pdbx_description
1 polymer ?
#
loop_
_entity_poly.entity_id
_entity_poly.type
_entity_poly.pdbx_seq_one_letter_code
_entity_poly.pdbx_strand_id
1 'polypeptide(L)'
;MNPVARLLSLGRNFGFAVVLLVVLLAVNLILSPGRFQPGSWGALVGLAAPLIGAAIASTPVILAGRGGIDISVGPLMGFVNALTIQVLFLGTGISSPLVLVPAALLVGALVGAANGFLATIVRIQPISAVSI
;
A
#
# COMPACT_ATOMS: atom_id res chain seq x y z
N MET A 1 -15.61 -25.53 -21.39
CA MET A 1 -16.09 -25.19 -20.02
C MET A 1 -17.15 -24.10 -20.14
N ASN A 2 -18.32 -24.26 -19.52
CA ASN A 2 -19.43 -23.31 -19.64
C ASN A 2 -19.09 -21.97 -18.95
N PRO A 3 -19.39 -20.80 -19.57
CA PRO A 3 -19.06 -19.48 -19.02
C PRO A 3 -19.74 -19.23 -17.66
N VAL A 4 -20.95 -19.79 -17.47
CA VAL A 4 -21.71 -19.71 -16.22
C VAL A 4 -21.02 -20.46 -15.08
N ALA A 5 -20.45 -21.64 -15.35
CA ALA A 5 -19.70 -22.41 -14.36
C ALA A 5 -18.41 -21.69 -13.93
N ARG A 6 -17.78 -20.94 -14.85
CA ARG A 6 -16.60 -20.11 -14.57
C ARG A 6 -16.97 -18.94 -13.66
N LEU A 7 -18.09 -18.26 -13.93
CA LEU A 7 -18.62 -17.16 -13.11
C LEU A 7 -18.96 -17.63 -11.68
N LEU A 8 -19.63 -18.78 -11.56
CA LEU A 8 -19.98 -19.38 -10.26
C LEU A 8 -18.73 -19.83 -9.48
N SER A 9 -17.70 -20.33 -10.16
CA SER A 9 -16.43 -20.68 -9.50
C SER A 9 -15.65 -19.46 -9.00
N LEU A 10 -15.72 -18.32 -9.71
CA LEU A 10 -15.17 -17.04 -9.26
C LEU A 10 -15.91 -16.53 -8.01
N GLY A 11 -17.25 -16.58 -8.01
CA GLY A 11 -18.05 -16.18 -6.85
C GLY A 11 -17.72 -16.97 -5.58
N ARG A 12 -17.32 -18.25 -5.71
CA ARG A 12 -16.91 -19.08 -4.57
C ARG A 12 -15.51 -18.73 -4.03
N ASN A 13 -14.58 -18.28 -4.89
CA ASN A 13 -13.23 -17.89 -4.48
C ASN A 13 -13.15 -16.45 -3.97
N PHE A 14 -13.93 -15.53 -4.54
CA PHE A 14 -13.95 -14.11 -4.14
C PHE A 14 -15.07 -13.77 -3.15
N GLY A 15 -15.97 -14.71 -2.87
CA GLY A 15 -17.16 -14.48 -2.05
C GLY A 15 -16.86 -13.85 -0.70
N PHE A 16 -15.81 -14.30 -0.01
CA PHE A 16 -15.39 -13.69 1.27
C PHE A 16 -14.97 -12.24 1.11
N ALA A 17 -14.10 -11.93 0.14
CA ALA A 17 -13.61 -10.57 -0.09
C ALA A 17 -14.75 -9.62 -0.51
N VAL A 18 -15.67 -10.09 -1.35
CA VAL A 18 -16.83 -9.30 -1.80
C VAL A 18 -17.79 -9.05 -0.64
N VAL A 19 -18.10 -10.06 0.17
CA VAL A 19 -18.93 -9.90 1.36
C VAL A 19 -18.29 -8.92 2.34
N LEU A 20 -16.99 -9.08 2.62
CA LEU A 20 -16.25 -8.19 3.49
C LEU A 20 -16.27 -6.74 2.98
N LEU A 21 -16.05 -6.53 1.68
CA LEU A 21 -16.13 -5.21 1.05
C LEU A 21 -17.50 -4.57 1.25
N VAL A 22 -18.58 -5.31 0.98
CA VAL A 22 -19.96 -4.80 1.13
C VAL A 22 -20.27 -4.46 2.58
N VAL A 23 -19.89 -5.32 3.52
CA VAL A 23 -20.10 -5.08 4.96
C VAL A 23 -19.33 -3.85 5.42
N LEU A 24 -18.03 -3.75 5.10
CA LEU A 24 -17.21 -2.61 5.48
C LEU A 24 -17.69 -1.31 4.84
N LEU A 25 -18.14 -1.36 3.59
CA LEU A 25 -18.70 -0.19 2.90
C LEU A 25 -20.00 0.27 3.57
N ALA A 26 -20.91 -0.65 3.90
CA ALA A 26 -22.14 -0.33 4.59
C ALA A 26 -21.88 0.28 5.98
N VAL A 27 -20.96 -0.32 6.75
CA VAL A 27 -20.53 0.23 8.05
C VAL A 27 -19.94 1.64 7.89
N ASN A 28 -19.08 1.86 6.89
CA ASN A 28 -18.48 3.17 6.64
C ASN A 28 -19.53 4.22 6.26
N LEU A 29 -20.53 3.84 5.46
CA LEU A 29 -21.63 4.72 5.04
C LEU A 29 -22.50 5.14 6.23
N ILE A 30 -22.79 4.23 7.15
CA ILE A 30 -23.58 4.49 8.36
C ILE A 30 -22.79 5.37 9.35
N LEU A 31 -21.52 5.02 9.61
CA LEU A 31 -20.71 5.71 10.60
C LEU A 31 -20.13 7.05 10.11
N SER A 32 -20.05 7.26 8.80
CA SER A 32 -19.37 8.42 8.21
C SER A 32 -20.04 8.91 6.91
N PRO A 33 -21.33 9.26 6.95
CA PRO A 33 -22.08 9.66 5.75
C PRO A 33 -21.49 10.91 5.09
N GLY A 34 -20.90 11.82 5.87
CA GLY A 34 -20.23 13.03 5.36
C GLY A 34 -19.08 12.73 4.39
N ARG A 35 -18.39 11.60 4.53
CA ARG A 35 -17.30 11.22 3.61
C ARG A 35 -17.82 11.00 2.18
N PHE A 36 -19.05 10.53 2.02
CA PHE A 36 -19.63 10.24 0.70
C PHE A 36 -20.20 11.47 -0.01
N GLN A 37 -20.24 12.63 0.64
CA GLN A 37 -20.70 13.86 0.02
C GLN A 37 -19.70 14.33 -1.05
N PRO A 38 -20.16 14.79 -2.23
CA PRO A 38 -19.27 15.22 -3.32
C PRO A 38 -18.23 16.27 -2.89
N GLY A 39 -18.60 17.16 -1.95
CA GLY A 39 -17.69 18.18 -1.41
C GLY A 39 -16.52 17.61 -0.58
N SER A 40 -16.61 16.37 -0.11
CA SER A 40 -15.57 15.71 0.71
C SER A 40 -14.65 14.79 -0.09
N TRP A 41 -14.93 14.58 -1.38
CA TRP A 41 -14.17 13.64 -2.20
C TRP A 41 -12.71 14.06 -2.40
N GLY A 42 -12.44 15.36 -2.53
CA GLY A 42 -11.06 15.87 -2.62
C GLY A 42 -10.22 15.50 -1.40
N ALA A 43 -10.78 15.70 -0.20
CA ALA A 43 -10.12 15.32 1.05
C ALA A 43 -9.99 13.80 1.21
N LEU A 44 -11.04 13.05 0.86
CA LEU A 44 -11.02 11.58 0.87
C LEU A 44 -9.91 11.01 -0.02
N VAL A 45 -9.85 11.47 -1.28
CA VAL A 45 -8.83 11.03 -2.24
C VAL A 45 -7.45 11.46 -1.77
N GLY A 46 -7.29 12.68 -1.24
CA GLY A 46 -6.02 13.15 -0.68
C GLY A 46 -5.52 12.27 0.47
N LEU A 47 -6.40 11.85 1.37
CA LEU A 47 -6.07 10.95 2.49
C LEU A 47 -5.81 9.50 2.03
N ALA A 48 -6.51 9.05 0.99
CA ALA A 48 -6.36 7.70 0.45
C ALA A 48 -5.17 7.56 -0.53
N ALA A 49 -4.71 8.66 -1.13
CA ALA A 49 -3.68 8.66 -2.16
C ALA A 49 -2.40 7.87 -1.78
N PRO A 50 -1.86 7.97 -0.54
CA PRO A 50 -0.71 7.17 -0.14
C PRO A 50 -0.99 5.66 -0.18
N LEU A 51 -2.18 5.25 0.29
CA LEU A 51 -2.59 3.84 0.31
C LEU A 51 -2.87 3.31 -1.10
N ILE A 52 -3.47 4.13 -1.96
CA ILE A 52 -3.65 3.82 -3.38
C ILE A 52 -2.28 3.63 -4.05
N GLY A 53 -1.33 4.53 -3.79
CA GLY A 53 0.04 4.41 -4.27
C GLY A 53 0.72 3.13 -3.80
N ALA A 54 0.55 2.78 -2.52
CA ALA A 54 1.08 1.53 -1.95
C ALA A 54 0.48 0.27 -2.62
N ALA A 55 -0.82 0.28 -2.90
CA ALA A 55 -1.50 -0.82 -3.60
C ALA A 55 -1.02 -0.96 -5.05
N ILE A 56 -0.79 0.15 -5.75
CA ILE A 56 -0.20 0.14 -7.09
C ILE A 56 1.23 -0.40 -7.03
N ALA A 57 2.02 0.01 -6.03
CA ALA A 57 3.40 -0.43 -5.86
C ALA A 57 3.52 -1.94 -5.59
N SER A 58 2.57 -2.56 -4.87
CA SER A 58 2.59 -4.00 -4.59
C SER A 58 2.10 -4.86 -5.77
N THR A 59 1.41 -4.26 -6.75
CA THR A 59 0.79 -4.98 -7.87
C THR A 59 1.79 -5.79 -8.71
N PRO A 60 2.94 -5.25 -9.16
CA PRO A 60 3.91 -6.01 -9.96
C PRO A 60 4.45 -7.24 -9.23
N VAL A 61 4.69 -7.14 -7.91
CA VAL A 61 5.24 -8.24 -7.10
C VAL A 61 4.22 -9.36 -6.94
N ILE A 62 2.96 -9.01 -6.70
CA ILE A 62 1.85 -9.97 -6.62
C ILE A 62 1.66 -10.67 -7.97
N LEU A 63 1.67 -9.93 -9.08
CA LEU A 63 1.45 -10.46 -10.43
C LEU A 63 2.63 -11.27 -10.96
N ALA A 64 3.86 -11.00 -10.50
CA ALA A 64 5.06 -11.77 -10.88
C ALA A 64 5.00 -13.25 -10.45
N GLY A 65 3.99 -13.67 -9.67
CA GLY A 65 3.58 -15.07 -9.55
C GLY A 65 4.56 -15.98 -8.80
N ARG A 66 5.61 -15.43 -8.18
CA ARG A 66 6.64 -16.19 -7.46
C ARG A 66 6.24 -16.62 -6.04
N GLY A 67 4.95 -16.53 -5.70
CA GLY A 67 4.39 -17.01 -4.42
C GLY A 67 4.65 -16.12 -3.20
N GLY A 68 5.33 -14.98 -3.36
CA GLY A 68 5.53 -14.02 -2.28
C GLY A 68 4.44 -12.96 -2.25
N ILE A 69 3.70 -12.85 -1.14
CA ILE A 69 2.87 -11.67 -0.85
C ILE A 69 3.82 -10.58 -0.34
N ASP A 70 3.93 -9.47 -1.05
CA ASP A 70 4.73 -8.34 -0.59
C ASP A 70 3.97 -7.50 0.44
N ILE A 71 4.20 -7.81 1.71
CA ILE A 71 3.70 -7.03 2.84
C ILE A 71 4.71 -5.98 3.35
N SER A 72 5.89 -5.89 2.73
CA SER A 72 6.97 -5.00 3.19
C SER A 72 6.71 -3.52 2.91
N VAL A 73 5.79 -3.22 1.99
CA VAL A 73 5.45 -1.83 1.61
C VAL A 73 4.90 -1.02 2.79
N GLY A 74 4.16 -1.65 3.71
CA GLY A 74 3.60 -0.99 4.88
C GLY A 74 4.69 -0.54 5.87
N PRO A 75 5.53 -1.47 6.37
CA PRO A 75 6.71 -1.14 7.17
C PRO A 75 7.64 -0.13 6.49
N LEU A 76 7.87 -0.26 5.18
CA LEU A 76 8.71 0.66 4.42
C LEU A 76 8.15 2.09 4.42
N MET A 77 6.84 2.26 4.20
CA MET A 77 6.18 3.58 4.31
C MET A 77 6.33 4.16 5.71
N GLY A 78 6.14 3.34 6.75
CA GLY A 78 6.35 3.75 8.14
C GLY A 78 7.79 4.19 8.42
N PHE A 79 8.76 3.42 7.92
CA PHE A 79 10.18 3.73 8.04
C PHE A 79 10.54 5.04 7.34
N VAL A 80 10.16 5.22 6.06
CA VAL A 80 10.44 6.46 5.32
C VAL A 80 9.80 7.66 6.00
N ASN A 81 8.57 7.52 6.50
CA ASN A 81 7.92 8.58 7.26
C ASN A 81 8.67 8.90 8.57
N ALA A 82 8.99 7.90 9.39
CA ALA A 82 9.70 8.10 10.64
C ALA A 82 11.09 8.71 10.41
N LEU A 83 11.83 8.25 9.40
CA LEU A 83 13.13 8.82 9.02
C LEU A 83 12.97 10.29 8.59
N THR A 84 12.00 10.59 7.74
CA THR A 84 11.77 11.94 7.23
C THR A 84 11.38 12.90 8.35
N ILE A 85 10.49 12.49 9.26
CA ILE A 85 10.03 13.35 10.35
C ILE A 85 11.05 13.42 11.48
N GLN A 86 11.51 12.29 12.01
CA GLN A 86 12.36 12.27 13.20
C GLN A 86 13.78 12.72 12.90
N VAL A 87 14.36 12.30 11.76
CA VAL A 87 15.76 12.59 11.44
C VAL A 87 15.87 13.87 10.63
N LEU A 88 15.18 13.97 9.50
CA LEU A 88 15.34 15.12 8.60
C LEU A 88 14.63 16.37 9.17
N PHE A 89 13.35 16.28 9.51
CA PHE A 89 12.60 17.44 9.97
C PHE A 89 13.00 17.87 11.40
N LEU A 90 12.81 16.99 12.40
CA LEU A 90 13.07 17.34 13.79
C LEU A 90 14.57 17.36 14.12
N GLY A 91 15.34 16.38 13.63
CA GLY A 91 16.76 16.25 13.95
C GLY A 91 17.65 17.31 13.29
N THR A 92 17.40 17.62 12.01
CA THR A 92 18.22 18.61 11.28
C THR A 92 17.55 19.96 11.06
N GLY A 93 16.27 20.10 11.43
CA GLY A 93 15.51 21.34 11.26
C GLY A 93 15.12 21.65 9.81
N ILE A 94 15.34 20.71 8.88
CA ILE A 94 15.01 20.89 7.47
C ILE A 94 13.49 20.84 7.31
N SER A 95 12.88 21.99 7.07
CA SER A 95 11.42 22.14 6.89
C SER A 95 11.01 22.35 5.43
N SER A 96 11.97 22.54 4.52
CA SER A 96 11.69 22.79 3.10
C SER A 96 11.11 21.55 2.43
N PRO A 97 9.85 21.60 1.93
CA PRO A 97 9.23 20.46 1.22
C PRO A 97 10.01 20.05 -0.02
N LEU A 98 10.70 21.00 -0.67
CA LEU A 98 11.53 20.77 -1.84
C LEU A 98 12.76 19.91 -1.56
N VAL A 99 13.16 19.78 -0.29
CA VAL A 99 14.27 18.93 0.14
C VAL A 99 13.73 17.62 0.71
N LEU A 100 12.70 17.70 1.57
CA LEU A 100 12.13 16.53 2.23
C LEU A 100 11.50 15.54 1.26
N VAL A 101 10.76 16.01 0.25
CA VAL A 101 10.08 15.11 -0.70
C VAL A 101 11.09 14.33 -1.55
N PRO A 102 12.08 14.95 -2.22
CA PRO A 102 13.10 14.19 -2.95
C PRO A 102 13.92 13.27 -2.06
N ALA A 103 14.25 13.68 -0.82
CA ALA A 103 14.97 12.83 0.12
C ALA A 103 14.16 11.59 0.52
N ALA A 104 12.87 11.75 0.83
CA ALA A 104 11.97 10.64 1.14
C ALA A 104 11.83 9.68 -0.05
N LEU A 105 11.70 10.21 -1.27
CA LEU A 105 11.66 9.40 -2.50
C LEU A 105 12.96 8.63 -2.74
N LEU A 106 14.11 9.28 -2.54
CA LEU A 106 15.43 8.64 -2.67
C LEU A 106 15.60 7.51 -1.66
N VAL A 107 15.29 7.73 -0.38
CA VAL A 107 15.37 6.70 0.65
C VAL A 107 14.43 5.54 0.33
N GLY A 108 13.17 5.85 0.01
CA GLY A 108 12.19 4.83 -0.36
C GLY A 108 12.62 4.01 -1.57
N ALA A 109 13.20 4.65 -2.59
CA ALA A 109 13.72 3.98 -3.78
C ALA A 109 14.93 3.10 -3.45
N LEU A 110 15.88 3.57 -2.64
CA LEU A 110 17.07 2.81 -2.27
C LEU A 110 16.73 1.58 -1.42
N VAL A 111 15.92 1.76 -0.38
CA VAL A 111 15.50 0.65 0.49
C VAL A 111 14.60 -0.31 -0.28
N GLY A 112 13.67 0.20 -1.09
CA GLY A 112 12.84 -0.61 -1.99
C GLY A 112 13.66 -1.42 -3.00
N ALA A 113 14.69 -0.82 -3.60
CA ALA A 113 15.59 -1.52 -4.51
C ALA A 113 16.41 -2.60 -3.79
N ALA A 114 16.89 -2.34 -2.58
CA ALA A 114 17.57 -3.34 -1.76
C ALA A 114 16.64 -4.51 -1.44
N ASN A 115 15.39 -4.25 -1.04
CA ASN A 115 14.39 -5.28 -0.78
C ASN A 115 14.06 -6.09 -2.04
N GLY A 116 13.88 -5.41 -3.18
CA GLY A 116 13.66 -6.07 -4.46
C GLY A 116 14.85 -6.95 -4.88
N PHE A 117 16.08 -6.51 -4.62
CA PHE A 117 17.29 -7.29 -4.86
C PHE A 117 17.35 -8.53 -3.96
N LEU A 118 17.13 -8.38 -2.65
CA LEU A 118 17.09 -9.49 -1.70
C LEU A 118 16.02 -10.51 -2.06
N ALA A 119 14.84 -10.03 -2.45
CA ALA A 119 13.74 -10.89 -2.88
C ALA A 119 14.05 -11.66 -4.15
N THR A 120 14.71 -11.01 -5.12
CA THR A 120 14.93 -11.60 -6.45
C THR A 120 16.16 -12.51 -6.49
N ILE A 121 17.26 -12.11 -5.83
CA ILE A 121 18.56 -12.79 -5.90
C ILE A 121 18.77 -13.70 -4.70
N VAL A 122 18.58 -13.18 -3.48
CA VAL A 122 18.81 -13.94 -2.23
C VAL A 122 17.63 -14.86 -1.89
N ARG A 123 16.49 -14.68 -2.57
CA ARG A 123 15.24 -15.45 -2.39
C ARG A 123 14.68 -15.37 -0.98
N ILE A 124 14.97 -14.28 -0.26
CA ILE A 124 14.29 -13.96 1.00
C ILE A 124 12.88 -13.54 0.62
N GLN A 125 11.87 -14.12 1.26
CA GLN A 125 10.50 -13.71 1.00
C GLN A 125 10.36 -12.23 1.40
N PRO A 126 9.76 -11.37 0.55
CA PRO A 126 9.58 -9.95 0.86
C PRO A 126 8.93 -9.71 2.23
N ILE A 127 8.14 -10.69 2.70
CA ILE A 127 7.48 -10.76 4.01
C ILE A 127 8.38 -10.30 5.18
N SER A 128 9.68 -10.61 5.14
CA SER A 128 10.60 -10.43 6.27
C SER A 128 11.75 -9.43 6.08
N ALA A 129 11.97 -8.86 4.88
CA ALA A 129 13.16 -8.02 4.65
C ALA A 129 13.15 -6.66 5.37
N VAL A 130 11.95 -6.10 5.64
CA VAL A 130 11.77 -4.82 6.35
C VAL A 130 11.13 -5.00 7.73
N SER A 131 10.67 -6.21 8.04
CA SER A 131 9.93 -6.53 9.26
C SER A 131 10.81 -7.06 10.40
N ILE A 132 12.14 -7.00 10.23
CA ILE A 132 13.17 -7.36 11.23
C ILE A 132 13.93 -6.08 11.58
#